data_AF-A0A564YUV3-F1
#
_entry.id   AF-A0A564YUV3-F1
#
_cell.length_a   1.000
_cell.length_b   1.000
_cell.length_c   1.000
_cell.angle_alpha   90.00
_cell.angle_beta   90.00
_cell.angle_gamma   90.00
#
_symmetry.space_group_name_H-M   'P 1'
#
loop_
_entity.id
_entity.type
_entity.pdbx_description
1 polymer ?
#
loop_
_entity_poly.entity_id
_entity_poly.type
_entity_poly.pdbx_seq_one_letter_code
_entity_poly.pdbx_strand_id
1 'polypeptide(L)'
;MRMQRTPSNLFDLDWLGQPGLFNLPINVACNSVHSATSIISFTAGVMVRIYPEVIYDGHGLRNHSKTILKLMPNVQPVFLSKRSVPLATLSTMDEEPKHLRQTGLLKPVSYSE
;
A
#
# COMPACT_ATOMS: atom_id res chain seq x y z
N MET A 1 -25.21 35.40 47.56
CA MET A 1 -24.15 34.48 47.09
C MET A 1 -24.72 33.06 47.07
N ARG A 2 -25.00 32.50 45.89
CA ARG A 2 -24.89 31.07 45.54
C ARG A 2 -25.44 30.88 44.12
N MET A 3 -24.52 30.87 43.16
CA MET A 3 -24.80 30.34 41.83
C MET A 3 -24.99 28.83 41.97
N GLN A 4 -26.14 28.32 41.53
CA GLN A 4 -26.32 26.90 41.36
C GLN A 4 -25.51 26.50 40.11
N ARG A 5 -24.41 25.78 40.33
CA ARG A 5 -23.63 25.14 39.27
C ARG A 5 -24.47 23.98 38.75
N THR A 6 -24.84 24.02 37.47
CA THR A 6 -25.14 22.79 36.75
C THR A 6 -23.88 21.92 36.76
N PRO A 7 -23.98 20.61 37.03
CA PRO A 7 -22.84 19.73 36.88
C PRO A 7 -22.50 19.67 35.39
N SER A 8 -21.45 20.39 35.00
CA SER A 8 -20.83 20.27 33.70
C SER A 8 -20.30 18.85 33.56
N ASN A 9 -20.96 18.02 32.77
CA ASN A 9 -20.42 16.75 32.34
C ASN A 9 -19.12 17.04 31.58
N LEU A 10 -17.97 16.79 32.21
CA LEU A 10 -16.61 17.06 31.68
C LEU A 10 -16.38 16.46 30.28
N PHE A 11 -17.17 15.44 29.93
CA PHE A 11 -17.12 14.70 28.67
C PHE A 11 -18.33 14.94 27.76
N ASP A 12 -19.20 15.90 28.08
CA ASP A 12 -20.40 16.26 27.31
C ASP A 12 -21.25 15.03 26.94
N LEU A 13 -21.38 14.05 27.84
CA LEU A 13 -22.03 12.76 27.60
C LEU A 13 -23.56 12.86 27.47
N ASP A 14 -24.11 14.07 27.48
CA ASP A 14 -25.54 14.33 27.32
C ASP A 14 -26.05 13.84 25.95
N TRP A 15 -25.19 13.80 24.92
CA TRP A 15 -25.53 13.22 23.62
C TRP A 15 -25.68 11.68 23.66
N LEU A 16 -25.07 10.98 24.64
CA LEU A 16 -25.21 9.53 24.76
C LEU A 16 -26.61 9.11 25.22
N GLY A 17 -27.39 10.03 25.78
CA GLY A 17 -28.82 9.82 26.05
C GLY A 17 -29.70 9.88 24.80
N GLN A 18 -29.17 10.30 23.65
CA GLN A 18 -29.96 10.78 22.49
C GLN A 18 -29.82 9.94 21.20
N PRO A 19 -29.43 8.65 21.25
CA PRO A 19 -30.42 7.66 20.80
C PRO A 19 -30.19 6.30 21.46
N GLY A 20 -30.74 6.05 22.65
CA GLY A 20 -30.85 4.69 23.23
C GLY A 20 -29.56 3.86 23.26
N LEU A 21 -28.38 4.49 23.20
CA LEU A 21 -27.08 3.80 23.16
C LEU A 21 -26.85 2.97 24.42
N PHE A 22 -27.36 3.46 25.57
CA PHE A 22 -27.36 2.73 26.83
C PHE A 22 -28.44 1.63 26.94
N ASN A 23 -29.45 1.63 26.06
CA ASN A 23 -30.50 0.60 26.04
C ASN A 23 -30.04 -0.66 25.30
N LEU A 24 -28.94 -0.58 24.54
CA LEU A 24 -28.28 -1.73 23.97
C LEU A 24 -27.17 -2.19 24.92
N PRO A 25 -27.17 -3.46 25.36
CA PRO A 25 -26.05 -3.95 26.13
C PRO A 25 -24.78 -3.85 25.28
N ILE A 26 -23.68 -3.42 25.90
CA ILE A 26 -22.39 -3.14 25.24
C ILE A 26 -21.94 -4.33 24.39
N ASN A 27 -22.29 -5.55 24.79
CA ASN A 27 -22.01 -6.76 24.02
C ASN A 27 -22.64 -6.75 22.61
N VAL A 28 -23.82 -6.17 22.39
CA VAL A 28 -24.47 -6.09 21.07
C VAL A 28 -23.71 -5.10 20.18
N ALA A 29 -23.34 -3.94 20.71
CA ALA A 29 -22.51 -2.98 19.99
C ALA A 29 -21.12 -3.55 19.68
N CYS A 30 -20.46 -4.17 20.67
CA CYS A 30 -19.17 -4.83 20.50
C CYS A 30 -19.25 -6.00 19.52
N ASN A 31 -20.32 -6.81 19.54
CA ASN A 31 -20.51 -7.91 18.59
C ASN A 31 -20.75 -7.40 17.16
N SER A 32 -21.45 -6.29 16.97
CA SER A 32 -21.58 -5.65 15.66
C SER A 32 -20.24 -5.14 15.14
N VAL A 33 -19.41 -4.54 15.99
CA VAL A 33 -18.06 -4.09 15.62
C VAL A 33 -17.13 -5.28 15.34
N HIS A 34 -17.19 -6.35 16.14
CA HIS A 34 -16.40 -7.57 15.93
C HIS A 34 -16.84 -8.33 14.66
N SER A 35 -18.13 -8.31 14.34
CA SER A 35 -18.66 -8.84 13.07
C SER A 35 -18.16 -8.05 11.87
N ALA A 36 -17.96 -6.73 12.00
CA ALA A 36 -17.37 -5.92 10.93
C ALA A 36 -15.91 -6.30 10.62
N THR A 37 -15.13 -6.74 11.63
CA THR A 37 -13.78 -7.31 11.42
C THR A 37 -13.83 -8.59 10.57
N SER A 38 -14.87 -9.41 10.75
CA SER A 38 -15.12 -10.60 9.91
C SER A 38 -15.43 -10.22 8.45
N ILE A 39 -16.11 -9.09 8.20
CA ILE A 39 -16.43 -8.61 6.85
C ILE A 39 -15.14 -8.25 6.08
N ILE A 40 -14.16 -7.62 6.72
CA ILE A 40 -12.89 -7.24 6.07
C ILE A 40 -12.13 -8.48 5.60
N SER A 41 -12.05 -9.53 6.43
CA SER A 41 -11.41 -10.80 6.06
C SER A 41 -12.15 -11.53 4.94
N PHE A 42 -13.49 -11.48 4.94
CA PHE A 42 -14.33 -12.02 3.88
C PHE A 42 -14.11 -11.26 2.57
N THR A 43 -14.05 -9.93 2.62
CA THR A 43 -13.82 -9.11 1.42
C THR A 43 -12.46 -9.37 0.78
N ALA A 44 -11.39 -9.54 1.56
CA ALA A 44 -10.07 -9.85 1.01
C ALA A 44 -10.04 -11.22 0.31
N GLY A 45 -10.59 -12.26 0.96
CA GLY A 45 -10.68 -13.59 0.36
C GLY A 45 -11.58 -13.64 -0.87
N VAL A 46 -12.64 -12.84 -0.90
CA VAL A 46 -13.53 -12.69 -2.06
C VAL A 46 -12.83 -11.92 -3.18
N MET A 47 -12.10 -10.84 -2.89
CA MET A 47 -11.38 -10.09 -3.92
C MET A 47 -10.28 -10.91 -4.59
N VAL A 48 -9.50 -11.71 -3.84
CA VAL A 48 -8.50 -12.63 -4.42
C VAL A 48 -9.15 -13.65 -5.35
N ARG A 49 -10.35 -14.12 -5.01
CA ARG A 49 -11.12 -15.05 -5.86
C ARG A 49 -11.70 -14.39 -7.10
N ILE A 50 -12.20 -13.16 -6.99
CA ILE A 50 -12.84 -12.43 -8.10
C ILE A 50 -11.79 -11.86 -9.06
N TYR A 51 -10.66 -11.40 -8.55
CA TYR A 51 -9.62 -10.72 -9.32
C TYR A 51 -8.23 -11.34 -9.12
N PRO A 52 -8.05 -12.64 -9.41
CA PRO A 52 -6.76 -13.31 -9.22
C PRO A 52 -5.65 -12.71 -10.10
N GLU A 53 -6.01 -12.17 -11.27
CA GLU A 53 -5.07 -11.54 -12.20
C GLU A 53 -4.60 -10.15 -11.74
N VAL A 54 -5.36 -9.48 -10.88
CA VAL A 54 -4.98 -8.16 -10.33
C VAL A 54 -4.24 -8.35 -9.00
N ILE A 55 -4.60 -9.39 -8.25
CA ILE A 55 -4.05 -9.71 -6.95
C ILE A 55 -3.21 -11.00 -7.08
N TYR A 56 -2.06 -10.88 -7.72
CA TYR A 56 -1.05 -11.93 -7.78
C TYR A 56 0.30 -11.42 -7.29
N ASP A 57 1.14 -12.34 -6.81
CA ASP A 57 2.43 -12.05 -6.18
C ASP A 57 3.55 -11.71 -7.18
N GLY A 58 3.21 -11.43 -8.44
CA GLY A 58 4.16 -11.15 -9.50
C GLY A 58 4.06 -9.72 -10.04
N HIS A 59 4.89 -9.42 -11.04
CA HIS A 59 4.94 -8.09 -11.64
C HIS A 59 3.86 -7.90 -12.70
N GLY A 60 3.07 -6.84 -12.56
CA GLY A 60 2.10 -6.36 -13.55
C GLY A 60 2.77 -5.97 -14.88
N LEU A 61 2.14 -6.33 -16.00
CA LEU A 61 2.53 -5.84 -17.33
C LEU A 61 1.50 -4.86 -17.87
N ARG A 62 1.93 -3.62 -18.13
CA ARG A 62 1.08 -2.60 -18.74
C ARG A 62 1.06 -2.75 -20.27
N ASN A 63 -0.08 -3.15 -20.83
CA ASN A 63 -0.24 -3.37 -22.28
C ASN A 63 -0.81 -2.18 -23.06
N HIS A 64 -1.42 -1.21 -22.37
CA HIS A 64 -2.20 -0.14 -23.02
C HIS A 64 -1.37 1.03 -23.56
N SER A 65 -0.11 1.17 -23.17
CA SER A 65 0.71 2.30 -23.58
C SER A 65 2.18 1.95 -23.57
N LYS A 66 2.92 2.48 -24.54
CA LYS A 66 4.38 2.47 -24.55
C LYS A 66 4.88 3.81 -24.00
N THR A 67 5.95 3.75 -23.20
CA THR A 67 6.65 4.97 -22.75
C THR A 67 7.64 5.38 -23.81
N ILE A 68 7.61 6.66 -24.21
CA ILE A 68 8.57 7.25 -25.15
C ILE A 68 9.36 8.31 -24.38
N LEU A 69 10.68 8.18 -24.36
CA LEU A 69 11.58 9.19 -23.82
C LEU A 69 11.97 10.15 -24.94
N LYS A 70 11.55 11.42 -24.83
CA LYS A 70 11.91 12.46 -25.81
C LYS A 70 13.24 13.09 -25.42
N LEU A 71 14.23 13.01 -26.30
CA LEU A 71 15.52 13.64 -26.10
C LEU A 71 15.49 15.11 -26.52
N MET A 72 16.31 15.92 -25.86
CA MET A 72 16.60 17.27 -26.35
C MET A 72 17.35 17.19 -27.70
N PRO A 73 17.18 18.19 -28.59
CA PRO A 73 17.92 18.22 -29.84
C PRO A 73 19.43 18.24 -29.58
N ASN A 74 20.20 17.58 -30.45
CA ASN A 74 21.67 17.53 -30.43
C ASN A 74 22.32 16.86 -29.19
N VAL A 75 21.59 16.00 -28.47
CA VAL A 75 22.17 15.18 -27.40
C VAL A 75 22.98 14.02 -27.97
N GLN A 76 24.15 13.78 -27.39
CA GLN A 76 25.03 12.65 -27.72
C GLN A 76 24.96 11.58 -26.61
N PRO A 77 24.92 10.29 -26.95
CA PRO A 77 25.00 9.22 -25.95
C PRO A 77 26.39 9.22 -25.29
N VAL A 78 26.42 9.01 -23.97
CA VAL A 78 27.65 8.98 -23.17
C VAL A 78 27.79 7.63 -22.48
N PHE A 79 28.89 6.93 -22.76
CA PHE A 79 29.24 5.71 -22.04
C PHE A 79 29.94 6.07 -20.73
N LEU A 80 29.30 5.73 -19.62
CA LEU A 80 29.83 5.94 -18.28
C LEU A 80 30.43 4.65 -17.72
N SER A 81 31.64 4.75 -17.16
CA SER A 81 32.25 3.64 -16.44
C SER A 81 31.46 3.27 -15.19
N LYS A 82 31.41 1.97 -14.86
CA LYS A 82 30.78 1.49 -13.62
C LYS A 82 31.43 2.13 -12.40
N ARG A 83 30.63 2.53 -11.41
CA ARG A 83 31.14 3.04 -10.13
C ARG A 83 31.78 1.91 -9.32
N SER A 84 32.84 2.23 -8.57
CA SER A 84 33.45 1.27 -7.64
C SER A 84 32.46 0.93 -6.52
N VAL A 85 32.39 -0.35 -6.16
CA VAL A 85 31.53 -0.88 -5.11
C VAL A 85 32.42 -1.53 -4.05
N PRO A 86 32.19 -1.28 -2.75
CA PRO A 86 32.93 -1.97 -1.68
C PRO A 86 32.81 -3.49 -1.78
N LEU A 87 33.91 -4.19 -1.50
CA LEU A 87 33.97 -5.66 -1.56
C LEU A 87 32.89 -6.33 -0.71
N ALA A 88 32.62 -5.78 0.47
CA ALA A 88 31.62 -6.31 1.41
C ALA A 88 30.18 -6.29 0.90
N THR A 89 29.87 -5.44 -0.10
CA THR A 89 28.51 -5.28 -0.64
C THR A 89 28.33 -5.90 -2.02
N LEU A 90 29.37 -6.51 -2.61
CA LEU A 90 29.31 -7.04 -3.98
C LEU A 90 28.22 -8.12 -4.13
N SER A 91 28.13 -9.06 -3.19
CA SER A 91 27.14 -10.13 -3.23
C SER A 91 25.72 -9.56 -3.24
N THR A 92 25.40 -8.67 -2.30
CA THR A 92 24.08 -8.06 -2.21
C THR A 92 23.72 -7.25 -3.46
N MET A 93 24.67 -6.52 -4.06
CA MET A 93 24.41 -5.72 -5.24
C MET A 93 24.18 -6.55 -6.51
N ASP A 94 24.75 -7.75 -6.61
CA ASP A 94 24.59 -8.59 -7.79
C ASP A 94 23.33 -9.48 -7.74
N GLU A 95 22.76 -9.73 -6.55
CA GLU A 95 21.55 -10.56 -6.39
C GLU A 95 20.31 -9.93 -7.03
N GLU A 96 20.02 -8.66 -6.77
CA GLU A 96 18.82 -8.01 -7.31
C GLU A 96 18.84 -7.92 -8.86
N PRO A 97 19.91 -7.43 -9.52
CA PRO A 97 19.98 -7.42 -10.98
C PRO A 97 19.92 -8.83 -11.58
N LYS A 98 20.40 -9.86 -10.87
CA LYS A 98 20.26 -11.26 -11.30
C LYS A 98 18.80 -11.72 -11.20
N HIS A 99 18.12 -11.44 -10.10
CA HIS A 99 16.70 -11.73 -9.94
C HIS A 99 15.85 -11.04 -11.01
N LEU A 100 16.07 -9.75 -11.27
CA LEU A 100 15.34 -8.99 -12.28
C LEU A 100 15.56 -9.49 -13.72
N ARG A 101 16.73 -10.08 -14.00
CA ARG A 101 16.99 -10.77 -15.28
C ARG A 101 16.20 -12.07 -15.38
N GLN A 102 16.09 -12.82 -14.28
CA GLN A 102 15.31 -14.06 -14.23
C GLN A 102 13.81 -13.81 -14.37
N THR A 103 13.29 -12.71 -13.80
CA THR A 103 11.88 -12.30 -13.97
C THR A 103 11.59 -11.68 -15.33
N GLY A 104 12.61 -11.44 -16.16
CA GLY A 104 12.48 -10.89 -17.51
C GLY A 104 12.28 -9.37 -17.57
N LEU A 105 12.32 -8.68 -16.42
CA LEU A 105 12.22 -7.22 -16.33
C LEU A 105 13.48 -6.52 -16.88
N LEU A 106 14.65 -7.13 -16.70
CA LEU A 106 15.91 -6.65 -17.27
C LEU A 106 16.42 -7.60 -18.36
N LYS A 107 16.88 -7.03 -19.47
CA LYS A 107 17.55 -7.76 -20.55
C LYS A 107 18.94 -7.18 -20.79
N PRO A 108 19.98 -8.02 -20.93
CA PRO A 108 21.30 -7.53 -21.31
C PRO A 108 21.26 -6.97 -22.73
N VAL A 109 21.88 -5.82 -22.94
CA VAL A 109 22.00 -5.16 -24.24
C VAL A 109 23.45 -4.73 -24.43
N SER A 110 23.98 -4.88 -25.64
CA SER A 110 25.37 -4.56 -25.97
C SER A 110 25.61 -3.05 -26.12
N TYR A 111 24.63 -2.33 -26.70
CA TYR A 111 24.68 -0.89 -26.95
C TYR A 111 23.26 -0.32 -26.99
N SER A 112 23.09 0.94 -26.57
CA SER A 112 21.85 1.68 -26.81
C SER A 112 21.74 2.03 -28.29
N GLU A 113 20.59 1.78 -28.91
CA GLU A 113 20.24 2.33 -30.23
C GLU A 113 20.00 3.84 -30.18
#